data_AF-A0A2D5EZ62-F1
#
_entry.id   AF-A0A2D5EZ62-F1
#
_cell.length_a   1.000
_cell.length_b   1.000
_cell.length_c   1.000
_cell.angle_alpha   90.00
_cell.angle_beta   90.00
_cell.angle_gamma   90.00
#
_symmetry.space_group_name_H-M   'P 1'
#
loop_
_entity.id
_entity.type
_entity.pdbx_description
1 polymer ?
#
loop_
_entity_poly.entity_id
_entity_poly.type
_entity_poly.pdbx_seq_one_letter_code
_entity_poly.pdbx_strand_id
1 'polypeptide(L)'
;MSARHAAPWLLLACAALGAPGAAAAQAPRFEVEGEGALWVAVDDDDDDEDGTRDRESSAPPPEDLFPLRLEGRGAASLDWEGGLRVFRAGRPLEPGARLRLPTTVSVQGLAAGPARLRLRSPRGAAELALRVVTLRLVRPAGPVDARRDALAITRRIPNDESLPRSPLAPRAGDPEALRVEVEGAGDAATELRIERRAADGSLLGELSLPLRGEGEGERLTPWFRLVGDALDEAAPGTGGRLLRVGLRDAVHARLGAARQSARVGRPGREAGPRAARRARLRVRVVRHQGVPAVGGDDAGAEALAREQVRIANEVWLQCHLGFGPPSEADVAVVDAPPPTLLAVGDGDGLPSRGGAIRFRADDRPIGPIAIPRGLSPAATALRIAAALDAAGFDAHVTVNPRTSHGADGSADVHVRRRGRPVTLAPDGEHPLSTDPRQSVQLGVVDLADGLDTFGNADAAAGTLEERALLHALRDDDPTTLELVIVPAFRRAGRQGEAFIESDGGAIAGAVVLDRRGIHRQRASWTQAHELGHVLLDQPFHPDNVGPDEPWRLMDSDGALPLVTGPKRLTAVECARARHHSRHLLERPAGRPL
;
A
#
# COMPACT_ATOMS: atom_id res chain seq x y z
N MET A 1 16.66 24.29 34.46
CA MET A 1 15.92 25.57 34.58
C MET A 1 14.58 25.40 33.85
N SER A 2 13.69 24.52 34.31
CA SER A 2 12.54 24.77 35.19
C SER A 2 11.91 26.17 35.11
N ALA A 3 10.77 26.26 34.42
CA ALA A 3 9.70 27.20 34.73
C ALA A 3 8.37 26.60 34.21
N ARG A 4 7.69 25.86 35.09
CA ARG A 4 6.30 25.41 34.92
C ARG A 4 5.38 26.59 35.25
N HIS A 5 4.46 26.94 34.36
CA HIS A 5 3.34 27.82 34.69
C HIS A 5 2.13 26.96 35.05
N ALA A 6 1.89 26.81 36.35
CA ALA A 6 0.65 26.29 36.91
C ALA A 6 -0.23 27.50 37.27
N ALA A 7 -1.40 27.61 36.66
CA ALA A 7 -2.44 28.55 37.08
C ALA A 7 -3.21 27.95 38.28
N PRO A 8 -3.65 28.78 39.24
CA PRO A 8 -4.17 28.29 40.52
C PRO A 8 -5.64 27.88 40.41
N TRP A 9 -5.94 26.69 40.93
CA TRP A 9 -7.30 26.25 41.24
C TRP A 9 -7.77 26.98 42.50
N LEU A 10 -8.81 27.81 42.38
CA LEU A 10 -9.48 28.42 43.52
C LEU A 10 -10.46 27.39 44.13
N LEU A 11 -9.97 26.60 45.07
CA LEU A 11 -10.78 25.78 45.96
C LEU A 11 -11.21 26.63 47.16
N LEU A 12 -12.47 27.09 47.18
CA LEU A 12 -13.09 27.62 48.40
C LEU A 12 -13.50 26.43 49.29
N ALA A 13 -12.62 26.05 50.21
CA ALA A 13 -12.89 25.11 51.28
C ALA A 13 -13.28 25.85 52.56
N CYS A 14 -14.55 25.81 52.93
CA CYS A 14 -14.98 26.10 54.30
C CYS A 14 -15.00 24.78 55.09
N ALA A 15 -14.03 24.58 55.98
CA ALA A 15 -14.08 23.58 57.06
C ALA A 15 -14.47 24.35 58.34
N ALA A 16 -15.67 24.19 58.90
CA ALA A 16 -16.24 23.05 59.62
C ALA A 16 -16.15 23.28 61.14
N LEU A 17 -17.30 23.31 61.82
CA LEU A 17 -17.48 22.77 63.18
C LEU A 17 -18.97 22.43 63.34
N GLY A 18 -19.31 21.15 63.26
CA GLY A 18 -20.67 20.67 63.49
C GLY A 18 -20.86 19.18 63.24
N ALA A 19 -20.82 18.40 64.33
CA ALA A 19 -21.41 17.08 64.59
C ALA A 19 -21.17 15.89 63.60
N PRO A 20 -21.10 14.63 64.10
CA PRO A 20 -21.25 13.45 63.26
C PRO A 20 -22.73 13.30 62.86
N GLY A 21 -23.18 14.15 61.93
CA GLY A 21 -24.54 14.18 61.41
C GLY A 21 -24.56 13.81 59.94
N ALA A 22 -25.36 12.78 59.60
CA ALA A 22 -25.90 12.44 58.29
C ALA A 22 -25.01 12.77 57.06
N ALA A 23 -24.41 11.76 56.45
CA ALA A 23 -23.83 11.86 55.11
C ALA A 23 -24.81 12.61 54.19
N ALA A 24 -24.46 13.86 53.85
CA ALA A 24 -25.32 14.74 53.07
C ALA A 24 -25.81 13.99 51.83
N ALA A 25 -27.13 13.97 51.64
CA ALA A 25 -27.75 13.30 50.52
C ALA A 25 -27.23 13.94 49.22
N GLN A 26 -26.34 13.23 48.52
CA GLN A 26 -25.75 13.72 47.29
C GLN A 26 -26.84 13.79 46.21
N ALA A 27 -27.11 15.01 45.72
CA ALA A 27 -28.03 15.25 44.62
C ALA A 27 -27.53 14.52 43.36
N PRO A 28 -28.44 14.05 42.48
CA PRO A 28 -28.03 13.43 41.23
C PRO A 28 -27.26 14.44 40.37
N ARG A 29 -26.23 13.98 39.66
CA ARG A 29 -25.47 14.79 38.70
C ARG A 29 -24.96 13.94 37.55
N PHE A 30 -24.76 14.57 36.40
CA PHE A 30 -24.03 13.99 35.28
C PHE A 30 -22.55 14.31 35.44
N GLU A 31 -21.70 13.30 35.25
CA GLU A 31 -20.26 13.45 35.14
C GLU A 31 -19.87 13.08 33.72
N VAL A 32 -19.31 14.08 33.03
CA VAL A 32 -18.85 14.01 31.65
C VAL A 32 -17.36 14.27 31.67
N GLU A 33 -16.58 13.45 30.97
CA GLU A 33 -15.15 13.72 30.81
C GLU A 33 -14.97 14.85 29.78
N GLY A 34 -14.46 16.01 30.21
CA GLY A 34 -14.10 17.15 29.36
C GLY A 34 -14.82 18.46 29.70
N GLU A 35 -14.20 19.58 29.30
CA GLU A 35 -14.79 20.93 29.41
C GLU A 35 -15.40 21.34 28.05
N GLY A 36 -16.64 21.85 28.03
CA GLY A 36 -17.25 22.44 26.83
C GLY A 36 -18.64 21.91 26.47
N ALA A 37 -19.13 22.31 25.29
CA ALA A 37 -20.39 21.80 24.73
C ALA A 37 -20.27 20.30 24.39
N LEU A 38 -21.23 19.51 24.85
CA LEU A 38 -21.25 18.07 24.60
C LEU A 38 -21.86 17.76 23.23
N TRP A 39 -21.02 17.28 22.31
CA TRP A 39 -21.41 16.86 20.96
C TRP A 39 -21.51 15.34 20.88
N VAL A 40 -22.61 14.83 20.35
CA VAL A 40 -22.80 13.40 20.04
C VAL A 40 -23.04 13.27 18.54
N ALA A 41 -22.35 12.36 17.85
CA ALA A 41 -22.56 12.16 16.43
C ALA A 41 -23.86 11.38 16.17
N VAL A 42 -24.51 11.67 15.04
CA VAL A 42 -25.35 10.69 14.35
C VAL A 42 -24.40 9.63 13.79
N ASP A 43 -24.67 8.39 14.19
CA ASP A 43 -23.81 7.24 13.95
C ASP A 43 -24.10 6.61 12.58
N ASP A 44 -23.58 7.25 11.52
CA ASP A 44 -23.88 6.93 10.12
C ASP A 44 -22.75 6.13 9.43
N ASP A 45 -21.64 5.80 10.13
CA ASP A 45 -20.59 4.87 9.67
C ASP A 45 -20.99 3.38 9.83
N ASP A 46 -20.02 2.54 9.50
CA ASP A 46 -19.99 1.08 9.45
C ASP A 46 -18.52 0.71 9.78
N ASP A 47 -18.06 1.11 10.97
CA ASP A 47 -16.64 0.99 11.35
C ASP A 47 -16.24 -0.45 11.74
N ASP A 48 -17.25 -1.27 12.09
CA ASP A 48 -17.18 -2.72 12.28
C ASP A 48 -17.30 -3.56 10.99
N GLU A 49 -17.62 -2.90 9.87
CA GLU A 49 -17.68 -3.44 8.51
C GLU A 49 -18.74 -4.54 8.29
N ASP A 50 -19.83 -4.51 9.06
CA ASP A 50 -20.95 -5.44 8.91
C ASP A 50 -21.89 -5.10 7.74
N GLY A 51 -21.72 -3.91 7.14
CA GLY A 51 -22.49 -3.42 5.99
C GLY A 51 -23.78 -2.69 6.36
N THR A 52 -24.06 -2.54 7.66
CA THR A 52 -25.19 -1.82 8.25
C THR A 52 -24.69 -0.49 8.81
N ARG A 53 -25.57 0.50 8.93
CA ARG A 53 -25.19 1.72 9.66
C ARG A 53 -25.32 1.48 11.15
N ASP A 54 -24.40 1.97 11.94
CA ASP A 54 -24.40 1.73 13.39
C ASP A 54 -25.64 2.30 14.12
N ARG A 55 -26.23 3.40 13.61
CA ARG A 55 -27.54 3.89 14.09
C ARG A 55 -28.71 2.93 13.82
N GLU A 56 -28.61 2.10 12.78
CA GLU A 56 -29.63 1.12 12.39
C GLU A 56 -29.45 -0.19 13.19
N SER A 57 -28.26 -0.43 13.74
CA SER A 57 -27.98 -1.58 14.60
C SER A 57 -28.76 -1.49 15.93
N SER A 58 -29.22 -2.64 16.42
CA SER A 58 -29.83 -2.75 17.75
C SER A 58 -28.79 -2.85 18.89
N ALA A 59 -27.53 -3.13 18.54
CA ALA A 59 -26.40 -3.27 19.43
C ALA A 59 -25.17 -2.62 18.77
N PRO A 60 -25.11 -1.27 18.74
CA PRO A 60 -24.01 -0.56 18.11
C PRO A 60 -22.67 -0.88 18.81
N PRO A 61 -21.54 -0.75 18.10
CA PRO A 61 -20.22 -0.92 18.68
C PRO A 61 -20.02 -0.01 19.90
N PRO A 62 -19.37 -0.47 20.99
CA PRO A 62 -19.11 0.35 22.18
C PRO A 62 -18.37 1.67 21.89
N GLU A 63 -17.60 1.72 20.82
CA GLU A 63 -16.81 2.85 20.38
C GLU A 63 -17.65 4.02 19.83
N ASP A 64 -18.87 3.76 19.34
CA ASP A 64 -19.83 4.78 18.88
C ASP A 64 -20.76 5.28 19.99
N LEU A 65 -20.66 4.67 21.15
CA LEU A 65 -21.44 5.00 22.31
C LEU A 65 -20.70 6.00 23.19
N PHE A 66 -21.28 7.19 23.40
CA PHE A 66 -20.73 8.17 24.32
C PHE A 66 -21.01 7.78 25.79
N PRO A 67 -20.00 7.45 26.60
CA PRO A 67 -20.22 7.05 27.97
C PRO A 67 -20.55 8.26 28.86
N LEU A 68 -21.56 8.12 29.70
CA LEU A 68 -22.00 9.09 30.69
C LEU A 68 -22.08 8.45 32.06
N ARG A 69 -21.40 9.06 33.02
CA ARG A 69 -21.45 8.62 34.42
C ARG A 69 -22.54 9.39 35.15
N LEU A 70 -23.46 8.64 35.75
CA LEU A 70 -24.58 9.16 36.53
C LEU A 70 -24.25 8.98 38.01
N GLU A 71 -24.03 10.10 38.68
CA GLU A 71 -23.64 10.17 40.08
C GLU A 71 -24.84 10.50 40.97
N GLY A 72 -24.79 10.08 42.23
CA GLY A 72 -25.86 10.27 43.21
C GLY A 72 -26.10 9.03 44.06
N ARG A 73 -27.19 9.02 44.84
CA ARG A 73 -27.54 7.87 45.69
C ARG A 73 -29.01 7.48 45.53
N GLY A 74 -29.27 6.18 45.41
CA GLY A 74 -30.63 5.61 45.41
C GLY A 74 -31.20 5.40 44.02
N ALA A 75 -32.52 5.23 43.93
CA ALA A 75 -33.22 5.09 42.67
C ALA A 75 -33.45 6.45 42.00
N ALA A 76 -33.26 6.52 40.69
CA ALA A 76 -33.53 7.68 39.85
C ALA A 76 -34.23 7.25 38.55
N SER A 77 -34.99 8.14 37.92
CA SER A 77 -35.48 7.96 36.56
C SER A 77 -34.64 8.78 35.59
N LEU A 78 -34.33 8.21 34.43
CA LEU A 78 -33.63 8.88 33.35
C LEU A 78 -34.60 9.08 32.18
N ASP A 79 -34.78 10.33 31.78
CA ASP A 79 -35.58 10.76 30.63
C ASP A 79 -34.68 11.48 29.62
N TRP A 80 -35.05 11.49 28.34
CA TRP A 80 -34.33 12.23 27.31
C TRP A 80 -35.22 12.72 26.17
N GLU A 81 -34.76 13.76 25.48
CA GLU A 81 -35.41 14.40 24.33
C GLU A 81 -34.37 14.71 23.24
N GLY A 82 -34.81 14.83 21.98
CA GLY A 82 -33.97 15.35 20.88
C GLY A 82 -33.13 14.31 20.15
N GLY A 83 -33.74 13.24 19.64
CA GLY A 83 -33.07 12.31 18.73
C GLY A 83 -31.95 11.48 19.36
N LEU A 84 -32.14 11.02 20.60
CA LEU A 84 -31.16 10.20 21.32
C LEU A 84 -31.65 8.77 21.56
N ARG A 85 -30.69 7.85 21.62
CA ARG A 85 -30.85 6.51 22.16
C ARG A 85 -29.88 6.32 23.33
N VAL A 86 -30.37 5.74 24.44
CA VAL A 86 -29.58 5.54 25.65
C VAL A 86 -29.47 4.05 25.95
N PHE A 87 -28.30 3.61 26.37
CA PHE A 87 -27.98 2.22 26.65
C PHE A 87 -27.45 2.03 28.07
N ARG A 88 -27.63 0.83 28.59
CA ARG A 88 -26.97 0.36 29.82
C ARG A 88 -26.49 -1.06 29.62
N ALA A 89 -25.18 -1.27 29.77
CA ALA A 89 -24.55 -2.58 29.55
C ALA A 89 -24.96 -3.21 28.20
N GLY A 90 -24.89 -2.40 27.12
CA GLY A 90 -25.24 -2.82 25.75
C GLY A 90 -26.74 -2.97 25.46
N ARG A 91 -27.63 -2.72 26.43
CA ARG A 91 -29.08 -2.83 26.22
C ARG A 91 -29.73 -1.46 26.11
N PRO A 92 -30.60 -1.21 25.11
CA PRO A 92 -31.31 0.05 25.00
C PRO A 92 -32.26 0.22 26.20
N LEU A 93 -32.37 1.46 26.66
CA LEU A 93 -33.31 1.89 27.70
C LEU A 93 -34.50 2.59 27.05
N GLU A 94 -35.64 2.52 27.72
CA GLU A 94 -36.82 3.34 27.40
C GLU A 94 -36.82 4.64 28.22
N PRO A 95 -37.35 5.75 27.69
CA PRO A 95 -37.53 6.98 28.47
C PRO A 95 -38.27 6.72 29.78
N GLY A 96 -37.78 7.28 30.88
CA GLY A 96 -38.30 7.06 32.23
C GLY A 96 -37.70 5.83 32.94
N ALA A 97 -36.72 5.16 32.33
CA ALA A 97 -36.05 3.99 32.92
C ALA A 97 -35.55 4.26 34.35
N ARG A 98 -35.84 3.32 35.26
CA ARG A 98 -35.39 3.38 36.65
C ARG A 98 -33.98 2.82 36.80
N LEU A 99 -33.08 3.63 37.31
CA LEU A 99 -31.67 3.31 37.51
C LEU A 99 -31.30 3.41 38.99
N ARG A 100 -30.31 2.63 39.41
CA ARG A 100 -29.70 2.74 40.74
C ARG A 100 -28.38 3.49 40.59
N LEU A 101 -28.24 4.61 41.29
CA LEU A 101 -27.04 5.46 41.26
C LEU A 101 -26.02 5.01 42.34
N PRO A 102 -24.70 5.13 42.06
CA PRO A 102 -24.10 5.57 40.79
C PRO A 102 -24.15 4.48 39.70
N THR A 103 -24.21 4.87 38.43
CA THR A 103 -24.17 3.95 37.28
C THR A 103 -23.60 4.65 36.05
N THR A 104 -23.14 3.88 35.08
CA THR A 104 -22.82 4.38 33.74
C THR A 104 -23.95 4.05 32.77
N VAL A 105 -24.24 5.00 31.88
CA VAL A 105 -25.07 4.80 30.69
C VAL A 105 -24.26 5.24 29.47
N SER A 106 -24.70 4.81 28.30
CA SER A 106 -24.08 5.16 27.03
C SER A 106 -25.11 5.86 26.14
N VAL A 107 -24.71 6.84 25.36
CA VAL A 107 -25.61 7.66 24.53
C VAL A 107 -25.18 7.61 23.08
N GLN A 108 -26.17 7.50 22.19
CA GLN A 108 -25.98 7.54 20.75
C GLN A 108 -26.94 8.56 20.12
N GLY A 109 -26.48 9.29 19.10
CA GLY A 109 -27.28 10.22 18.33
C GLY A 109 -28.03 9.54 17.19
N LEU A 110 -29.30 9.90 16.99
CA LEU A 110 -30.16 9.41 15.90
C LEU A 110 -30.55 10.51 14.92
N ALA A 111 -30.65 11.76 15.37
CA ALA A 111 -31.01 12.90 14.53
C ALA A 111 -30.35 14.18 15.05
N ALA A 112 -29.76 14.97 14.15
CA ALA A 112 -29.10 16.23 14.51
C ALA A 112 -30.06 17.24 15.14
N GLY A 113 -29.56 17.98 16.12
CA GLY A 113 -30.33 19.00 16.84
C GLY A 113 -29.99 19.10 18.32
N PRO A 114 -30.63 20.04 19.03
CA PRO A 114 -30.51 20.14 20.48
C PRO A 114 -31.17 18.95 21.16
N ALA A 115 -30.49 18.41 22.18
CA ALA A 115 -30.93 17.24 22.92
C ALA A 115 -30.70 17.44 24.43
N ARG A 116 -31.48 16.72 25.24
CA ARG A 116 -31.46 16.89 26.70
C ARG A 116 -31.60 15.55 27.40
N LEU A 117 -30.81 15.34 28.44
CA LEU A 117 -30.95 14.24 29.39
C LEU A 117 -31.42 14.81 30.73
N ARG A 118 -32.44 14.20 31.33
CA ARG A 118 -32.97 14.60 32.64
C ARG A 118 -32.90 13.41 33.60
N LEU A 119 -32.17 13.58 34.69
CA LEU A 119 -32.05 12.60 35.76
C LEU A 119 -32.84 13.08 36.96
N ARG A 120 -33.92 12.38 37.34
CA ARG A 120 -34.79 12.74 38.46
C ARG A 120 -34.68 11.73 39.59
N SER A 121 -34.55 12.20 40.82
CA SER A 121 -34.54 11.36 42.03
C SER A 121 -35.36 12.03 43.14
N PRO A 122 -35.72 11.31 44.22
CA PRO A 122 -36.34 11.92 45.39
C PRO A 122 -35.49 13.03 46.05
N ARG A 123 -34.19 13.09 45.71
CA ARG A 123 -33.20 14.00 46.28
C ARG A 123 -32.88 15.20 45.38
N GLY A 124 -33.56 15.32 44.24
CA GLY A 124 -33.36 16.41 43.28
C GLY A 124 -33.36 15.92 41.83
N ALA A 125 -33.13 16.86 40.91
CA ALA A 125 -33.01 16.59 39.49
C ALA A 125 -31.76 17.25 38.92
N ALA A 126 -31.18 16.63 37.89
CA ALA A 126 -30.14 17.20 37.05
C ALA A 126 -30.59 17.18 35.59
N GLU A 127 -30.17 18.18 34.82
CA GLU A 127 -30.36 18.24 33.37
C GLU A 127 -28.99 18.41 32.71
N LEU A 128 -28.75 17.66 31.65
CA LEU A 128 -27.58 17.79 30.79
C LEU A 128 -28.06 18.14 29.39
N ALA A 129 -27.72 19.35 28.94
CA ALA A 129 -27.92 19.78 27.56
C ALA A 129 -26.77 19.26 26.70
N LEU A 130 -27.10 18.70 25.55
CA LEU A 130 -26.15 18.21 24.56
C LEU A 130 -26.65 18.53 23.15
N ARG A 131 -25.79 18.40 22.16
CA ARG A 131 -26.15 18.58 20.76
C ARG A 131 -25.79 17.33 19.98
N VAL A 132 -26.77 16.82 19.25
CA VAL A 132 -26.54 15.79 18.25
C VAL A 132 -26.14 16.47 16.96
N VAL A 133 -25.05 16.02 16.34
CA VAL A 133 -24.54 16.57 15.08
C VAL A 133 -24.40 15.47 14.05
N THR A 134 -24.65 15.79 12.79
CA THR A 134 -24.29 14.89 11.69
C THR A 134 -22.95 15.33 11.13
N LEU A 135 -21.99 14.40 11.06
CA LEU A 135 -20.71 14.61 10.39
C LEU A 135 -20.75 13.84 9.06
N ARG A 136 -20.66 14.54 7.92
CA ARG A 136 -20.63 13.90 6.60
C ARG A 136 -19.31 14.17 5.91
N LEU A 137 -18.58 13.11 5.56
CA LEU A 137 -17.47 13.20 4.62
C LEU A 137 -18.02 13.35 3.20
N VAL A 138 -17.54 14.34 2.47
CA VAL A 138 -18.05 14.69 1.14
C VAL A 138 -16.90 14.82 0.15
N ARG A 139 -17.09 14.23 -1.04
CA ARG A 139 -16.26 14.40 -2.25
C ARG A 139 -16.98 15.33 -3.24
N PRO A 140 -16.31 15.84 -4.28
CA PRO A 140 -16.99 16.61 -5.33
C PRO A 140 -18.16 15.86 -5.99
N ALA A 141 -18.11 14.53 -6.01
CA ALA A 141 -19.17 13.67 -6.55
C ALA A 141 -20.38 13.50 -5.61
N GLY A 142 -20.26 13.88 -4.33
CA GLY A 142 -21.31 13.69 -3.33
C GLY A 142 -20.79 13.13 -2.00
N PRO A 143 -21.70 12.82 -1.06
CA PRO A 143 -21.35 12.24 0.23
C PRO A 143 -20.69 10.87 0.08
N VAL A 144 -19.80 10.55 1.02
CA VAL A 144 -19.16 9.23 1.15
C VAL A 144 -20.08 8.32 1.96
N ASP A 145 -20.49 7.19 1.38
CA ASP A 145 -21.20 6.12 2.11
C ASP A 145 -20.16 5.08 2.57
N ALA A 146 -19.77 5.10 3.84
CA ALA A 146 -18.70 4.25 4.37
C ALA A 146 -18.88 2.74 4.09
N ARG A 147 -20.14 2.28 3.94
CA ARG A 147 -20.49 0.89 3.61
C ARG A 147 -20.08 0.48 2.19
N ARG A 148 -20.08 1.43 1.25
CA ARG A 148 -19.96 1.17 -0.20
C ARG A 148 -18.77 1.85 -0.84
N ASP A 149 -18.34 2.96 -0.27
CA ASP A 149 -17.23 3.77 -0.73
C ASP A 149 -15.94 3.43 0.03
N ALA A 150 -14.84 3.94 -0.50
CA ALA A 150 -13.61 4.09 0.24
C ALA A 150 -12.96 5.41 -0.14
N LEU A 151 -12.17 5.93 0.78
CA LEU A 151 -11.33 7.09 0.53
C LEU A 151 -10.18 6.70 -0.40
N ALA A 152 -9.73 7.67 -1.19
CA ALA A 152 -8.63 7.49 -2.13
C ALA A 152 -7.61 8.61 -1.93
N ILE A 153 -6.36 8.30 -2.28
CA ILE A 153 -5.28 9.27 -2.29
C ILE A 153 -5.41 10.14 -3.54
N THR A 154 -5.09 11.43 -3.39
CA THR A 154 -5.05 12.33 -4.54
C THR A 154 -4.05 11.85 -5.58
N ARG A 155 -4.44 11.98 -6.85
CA ARG A 155 -3.56 11.76 -8.01
C ARG A 155 -3.06 13.08 -8.61
N ARG A 156 -3.37 14.20 -7.93
CA ARG A 156 -3.04 15.55 -8.35
C ARG A 156 -1.77 16.02 -7.64
N ILE A 157 -1.14 17.04 -8.22
CA ILE A 157 -0.06 17.76 -7.55
C ILE A 157 -0.65 18.44 -6.30
N PRO A 158 -0.10 18.23 -5.09
CA PRO A 158 -0.74 18.63 -3.84
C PRO A 158 -1.14 20.10 -3.73
N ASN A 159 -0.43 21.02 -4.39
CA ASN A 159 -0.67 22.46 -4.35
C ASN A 159 -1.19 23.05 -5.68
N ASP A 160 -1.66 22.22 -6.62
CA ASP A 160 -2.29 22.71 -7.84
C ASP A 160 -3.65 23.38 -7.59
N GLU A 161 -4.18 24.05 -8.62
CA GLU A 161 -5.45 24.77 -8.57
C GLU A 161 -6.68 23.89 -8.30
N SER A 162 -6.54 22.58 -8.47
CA SER A 162 -7.65 21.65 -8.23
C SER A 162 -7.95 21.44 -6.75
N LEU A 163 -7.07 21.91 -5.84
CA LEU A 163 -7.38 22.17 -4.43
C LEU A 163 -7.71 23.65 -4.23
N PRO A 164 -9.00 24.04 -4.14
CA PRO A 164 -9.39 25.44 -4.11
C PRO A 164 -8.84 26.15 -2.87
N ARG A 165 -8.40 27.41 -3.03
CA ARG A 165 -7.88 28.22 -1.91
C ARG A 165 -8.97 28.80 -1.02
N SER A 166 -10.16 29.02 -1.57
CA SER A 166 -11.31 29.49 -0.82
C SER A 166 -11.89 28.34 0.03
N PRO A 167 -12.00 28.50 1.36
CA PRO A 167 -12.65 27.51 2.23
C PRO A 167 -14.10 27.21 1.86
N LEU A 168 -14.81 28.19 1.30
CA LEU A 168 -16.22 28.08 0.90
C LEU A 168 -16.38 27.74 -0.58
N ALA A 169 -15.33 27.27 -1.25
CA ALA A 169 -15.43 26.85 -2.63
C ALA A 169 -16.46 25.71 -2.74
N PRO A 170 -17.46 25.82 -3.63
CA PRO A 170 -18.56 24.86 -3.70
C PRO A 170 -18.07 23.48 -4.18
N ARG A 171 -16.97 23.42 -4.95
CA ARG A 171 -16.38 22.20 -5.47
C ARG A 171 -14.85 22.31 -5.51
N ALA A 172 -14.17 21.16 -5.40
CA ALA A 172 -12.78 20.99 -5.77
C ALA A 172 -12.68 20.40 -7.19
N GLY A 173 -11.60 20.71 -7.91
CA GLY A 173 -11.32 20.12 -9.22
C GLY A 173 -10.77 18.69 -9.13
N ASP A 174 -10.20 18.33 -7.97
CA ASP A 174 -9.73 16.98 -7.69
C ASP A 174 -10.89 16.09 -7.23
N PRO A 175 -11.26 15.02 -7.96
CA PRO A 175 -12.37 14.15 -7.60
C PRO A 175 -12.18 13.38 -6.29
N GLU A 176 -10.94 13.27 -5.79
CA GLU A 176 -10.62 12.59 -4.53
C GLU A 176 -10.41 13.56 -3.35
N ALA A 177 -10.57 14.87 -3.56
CA ALA A 177 -10.56 15.83 -2.45
C ALA A 177 -11.77 15.60 -1.53
N LEU A 178 -11.59 15.91 -0.25
CA LEU A 178 -12.58 15.70 0.80
C LEU A 178 -12.91 17.01 1.50
N ARG A 179 -14.12 17.11 2.04
CA ARG A 179 -14.51 18.07 3.07
C ARG A 179 -15.40 17.39 4.09
N VAL A 180 -15.54 17.99 5.27
CA VAL A 180 -16.55 17.58 6.25
C VAL A 180 -17.65 18.62 6.31
N GLU A 181 -18.87 18.14 6.17
CA GLU A 181 -20.11 18.89 6.41
C GLU A 181 -20.62 18.55 7.80
N VAL A 182 -20.90 19.58 8.60
CA VAL A 182 -21.38 19.43 9.97
C VAL A 182 -22.74 20.09 10.09
N GLU A 183 -23.76 19.29 10.39
CA GLU A 183 -25.14 19.72 10.60
C GLU A 183 -25.46 19.77 12.10
N GLY A 184 -26.16 20.82 12.56
CA GLY A 184 -26.60 20.93 13.96
C GLY A 184 -25.55 21.47 14.95
N ALA A 185 -24.37 21.87 14.46
CA ALA A 185 -23.28 22.39 15.29
C ALA A 185 -23.56 23.79 15.86
N GLY A 186 -24.30 24.64 15.15
CA GLY A 186 -24.44 26.05 15.51
C GLY A 186 -23.11 26.81 15.56
N ASP A 187 -23.08 27.95 16.24
CA ASP A 187 -21.94 28.89 16.19
C ASP A 187 -20.75 28.51 17.08
N ALA A 188 -20.96 27.60 18.04
CA ALA A 188 -19.92 27.19 18.99
C ALA A 188 -18.85 26.28 18.36
N ALA A 189 -19.12 25.65 17.21
CA ALA A 189 -18.17 24.78 16.53
C ALA A 189 -17.28 25.58 15.56
N THR A 190 -16.02 25.80 15.96
CA THR A 190 -15.06 26.60 15.19
C THR A 190 -13.98 25.78 14.49
N GLU A 191 -13.74 24.56 14.94
CA GLU A 191 -12.67 23.68 14.44
C GLU A 191 -13.15 22.22 14.44
N LEU A 192 -12.69 21.46 13.46
CA LEU A 192 -12.87 20.02 13.34
C LEU A 192 -11.51 19.35 13.15
N ARG A 193 -11.30 18.21 13.83
CA ARG A 193 -10.08 17.41 13.67
C ARG A 193 -10.34 16.27 12.71
N ILE A 194 -9.42 16.06 11.77
CA ILE A 194 -9.34 14.84 10.97
C ILE A 194 -8.19 14.01 11.52
N GLU A 195 -8.50 12.88 12.11
CA GLU A 195 -7.52 11.95 12.68
C GLU A 195 -7.29 10.80 11.70
N ARG A 196 -6.03 10.41 11.53
CA ARG A 196 -5.65 9.14 10.90
C ARG A 196 -5.37 8.12 11.98
N ARG A 197 -5.99 6.95 11.87
CA ARG A 197 -5.75 5.82 12.78
C ARG A 197 -5.33 4.56 12.03
N ALA A 198 -4.45 3.80 12.66
CA ALA A 198 -4.10 2.46 12.19
C ALA A 198 -5.24 1.48 12.46
N ALA A 199 -5.11 0.25 11.95
CA ALA A 199 -6.08 -0.83 12.18
C ALA A 199 -6.23 -1.22 13.66
N ASP A 200 -5.21 -1.00 14.49
CA ASP A 200 -5.25 -1.24 15.94
C ASP A 200 -5.84 -0.04 16.74
N GLY A 201 -6.31 1.00 16.04
CA GLY A 201 -6.86 2.21 16.63
C GLY A 201 -5.82 3.26 17.06
N SER A 202 -4.52 2.99 16.93
CA SER A 202 -3.47 3.95 17.28
C SER A 202 -3.55 5.21 16.40
N LEU A 203 -3.39 6.39 17.01
CA LEU A 203 -3.36 7.67 16.30
C LEU A 203 -2.02 7.83 15.58
N LEU A 204 -2.05 7.98 14.26
CA LEU A 204 -0.85 8.10 13.42
C LEU A 204 -0.59 9.53 12.92
N GLY A 205 -1.63 10.37 12.89
CA GLY A 205 -1.54 11.75 12.43
C GLY A 205 -2.87 12.47 12.59
N GLU A 206 -2.83 13.80 12.55
CA GLU A 206 -4.03 14.63 12.67
C GLU A 206 -3.93 15.91 11.84
N LEU A 207 -5.09 16.46 11.52
CA LEU A 207 -5.27 17.70 10.80
C LEU A 207 -6.38 18.52 11.45
N SER A 208 -6.08 19.73 11.91
CA SER A 208 -7.08 20.68 12.41
C SER A 208 -7.57 21.59 11.29
N LEU A 209 -8.88 21.59 11.04
CA LEU A 209 -9.51 22.38 9.99
C LEU A 209 -10.53 23.36 10.58
N PRO A 210 -10.52 24.65 10.18
CA PRO A 210 -11.51 25.60 10.65
C PRO A 210 -12.88 25.28 10.05
N LEU A 211 -13.92 25.36 10.87
CA LEU A 211 -15.32 25.27 10.43
C LEU A 211 -15.82 26.66 10.02
N ARG A 212 -16.44 26.75 8.83
CA ARG A 212 -16.98 27.98 8.26
C ARG A 212 -18.43 27.78 7.85
N GLY A 213 -19.27 28.79 8.03
CA GLY A 213 -20.68 28.77 7.67
C GLY A 213 -21.38 30.02 8.20
N GLU A 214 -22.56 30.33 7.67
CA GLU A 214 -23.39 31.45 8.11
C GLU A 214 -24.61 30.95 8.89
N GLY A 215 -24.80 31.45 10.12
CA GLY A 215 -25.95 31.15 10.98
C GLY A 215 -25.93 29.77 11.67
N GLU A 216 -27.09 29.35 12.18
CA GLU A 216 -27.29 28.06 12.88
C GLU A 216 -27.34 26.83 11.93
N GLY A 217 -27.05 27.02 10.64
CA GLY A 217 -27.11 26.00 9.60
C GLY A 217 -25.89 25.08 9.51
N GLU A 218 -25.59 24.66 8.29
CA GLU A 218 -24.49 23.76 7.96
C GLU A 218 -23.12 24.45 8.06
N ARG A 219 -22.15 23.76 8.67
CA ARG A 219 -20.76 24.20 8.82
C ARG A 219 -19.86 23.33 7.97
N LEU A 220 -18.90 23.94 7.28
CA LEU A 220 -18.03 23.28 6.31
C LEU A 220 -16.57 23.44 6.69
N THR A 221 -15.78 22.39 6.53
CA THR A 221 -14.31 22.55 6.45
C THR A 221 -13.91 23.03 5.06
N PRO A 222 -12.72 23.64 4.89
CA PRO A 222 -12.06 23.70 3.60
C PRO A 222 -11.93 22.31 2.98
N TRP A 223 -11.81 22.25 1.66
CA TRP A 223 -11.37 21.03 0.98
C TRP A 223 -9.94 20.67 1.42
N PHE A 224 -9.71 19.38 1.68
CA PHE A 224 -8.44 18.77 2.04
C PHE A 224 -8.19 17.52 1.18
N ARG A 225 -6.96 17.00 1.20
CA ARG A 225 -6.57 15.80 0.44
C ARG A 225 -5.90 14.77 1.33
N LEU A 226 -6.05 13.53 0.94
CA LEU A 226 -5.24 12.43 1.45
C LEU A 226 -4.02 12.24 0.54
N VAL A 227 -2.84 12.09 1.15
CA VAL A 227 -1.56 11.94 0.45
C VAL A 227 -0.81 10.69 0.92
N GLY A 228 0.04 10.11 0.06
CA GLY A 228 0.70 8.83 0.34
C GLY A 228 1.99 8.95 1.14
N ASP A 229 2.67 10.10 1.06
CA ASP A 229 4.01 10.29 1.61
C ASP A 229 4.24 11.66 2.24
N ALA A 230 5.37 11.76 2.94
CA ALA A 230 5.74 12.94 3.70
C ALA A 230 6.15 14.14 2.83
N LEU A 231 6.62 13.90 1.60
CA LEU A 231 6.97 15.01 0.68
C LEU A 231 5.70 15.73 0.24
N ASP A 232 4.64 14.97 -0.07
CA ASP A 232 3.34 15.55 -0.37
C ASP A 232 2.72 16.21 0.85
N GLU A 233 2.77 15.57 2.02
CA GLU A 233 2.26 16.14 3.28
C GLU A 233 2.89 17.51 3.59
N ALA A 234 4.19 17.65 3.33
CA ALA A 234 4.95 18.88 3.51
C ALA A 234 4.85 19.88 2.33
N ALA A 235 4.02 19.61 1.31
CA ALA A 235 3.98 20.43 0.12
C ALA A 235 3.55 21.88 0.43
N PRO A 236 4.31 22.89 -0.06
CA PRO A 236 4.06 24.30 0.26
C PRO A 236 2.77 24.80 -0.41
N GLY A 237 2.15 25.81 0.21
CA GLY A 237 0.96 26.48 -0.34
C GLY A 237 -0.36 25.72 -0.13
N THR A 238 -0.34 24.62 0.62
CA THR A 238 -1.53 23.80 0.90
C THR A 238 -2.28 24.26 2.14
N GLY A 239 -1.61 24.97 3.05
CA GLY A 239 -2.23 25.60 4.23
C GLY A 239 -2.66 24.60 5.30
N GLY A 240 -1.93 23.48 5.46
CA GLY A 240 -2.29 22.44 6.42
C GLY A 240 -3.61 21.75 6.04
N ARG A 241 -3.73 21.31 4.79
CA ARG A 241 -4.93 20.64 4.25
C ARG A 241 -4.61 19.30 3.62
N LEU A 242 -3.50 18.69 4.03
CA LEU A 242 -3.04 17.39 3.55
C LEU A 242 -2.89 16.48 4.76
N LEU A 243 -3.42 15.27 4.64
CA LEU A 243 -3.27 14.23 5.66
C LEU A 243 -2.58 13.02 5.01
N ARG A 244 -1.41 12.65 5.51
CA ARG A 244 -0.71 11.46 5.02
C ARG A 244 -1.36 10.21 5.56
N VAL A 245 -1.78 9.31 4.67
CA VAL A 245 -2.47 8.05 5.00
C VAL A 245 -1.81 6.83 4.36
N GLY A 246 -2.05 5.67 4.93
CA GLY A 246 -1.69 4.34 4.42
C GLY A 246 -2.92 3.57 3.93
N LEU A 247 -2.68 2.42 3.29
CA LEU A 247 -3.76 1.51 2.88
C LEU A 247 -4.46 0.93 4.11
N ARG A 248 -5.79 0.93 4.12
CA ARG A 248 -6.67 0.47 5.22
C ARG A 248 -6.66 1.32 6.48
N ASP A 249 -5.92 2.42 6.49
CA ASP A 249 -6.03 3.38 7.60
C ASP A 249 -7.46 3.92 7.67
N ALA A 250 -7.92 4.18 8.89
CA ALA A 250 -9.18 4.84 9.16
C ALA A 250 -8.95 6.35 9.25
N VAL A 251 -9.83 7.13 8.62
CA VAL A 251 -9.85 8.59 8.68
C VAL A 251 -11.10 8.99 9.45
N HIS A 252 -10.91 9.57 10.63
CA HIS A 252 -11.98 9.99 11.52
C HIS A 252 -12.15 11.50 11.45
N ALA A 253 -13.35 11.98 11.15
CA ALA A 253 -13.76 13.35 11.39
C ALA A 253 -14.27 13.47 12.83
N ARG A 254 -13.74 14.41 13.61
CA ARG A 254 -14.03 14.54 15.03
C ARG A 254 -14.35 15.97 15.44
N LEU A 255 -15.50 16.14 16.11
CA LEU A 255 -15.93 17.38 16.75
C LEU A 255 -16.27 17.10 18.22
N GLY A 256 -15.32 17.37 19.12
CA GLY A 256 -15.46 17.00 20.54
C GLY A 256 -15.53 15.47 20.70
N ALA A 257 -16.67 14.95 21.16
CA ALA A 257 -16.93 13.52 21.27
C ALA A 257 -17.69 12.95 20.05
N ALA A 258 -18.24 13.79 19.18
CA ALA A 258 -18.84 13.35 17.93
C ALA A 258 -17.74 12.88 16.96
N ARG A 259 -17.93 11.70 16.36
CA ARG A 259 -17.01 11.09 15.40
C ARG A 259 -17.77 10.51 14.21
N GLN A 260 -17.09 10.42 13.06
CA GLN A 260 -17.52 9.68 11.87
C GLN A 260 -16.26 9.21 11.18
N SER A 261 -16.24 7.98 10.68
CA SER A 261 -15.06 7.39 10.03
C SER A 261 -15.33 6.90 8.62
N ALA A 262 -14.24 6.79 7.85
CA ALA A 262 -14.18 6.05 6.60
C ALA A 262 -12.75 5.54 6.35
N ARG A 263 -12.60 4.45 5.59
CA ARG A 263 -11.28 3.83 5.34
C ARG A 263 -10.67 4.19 4.00
N VAL A 264 -9.34 4.15 3.95
CA VAL A 264 -8.55 4.31 2.72
C VAL A 264 -8.44 2.97 1.98
N GLY A 265 -9.12 2.87 0.85
CA GLY A 265 -9.42 1.59 0.21
C GLY A 265 -10.47 0.79 1.00
N ARG A 266 -11.30 0.02 0.31
CA ARG A 266 -12.32 -0.80 0.99
C ARG A 266 -11.62 -1.91 1.78
N PRO A 267 -12.01 -2.12 3.05
CA PRO A 267 -11.53 -3.25 3.83
C PRO A 267 -12.16 -4.57 3.33
N GLY A 268 -11.57 -5.71 3.66
CA GLY A 268 -12.12 -7.03 3.29
C GLY A 268 -11.68 -7.61 1.92
N ARG A 269 -12.31 -8.74 1.55
CA ARG A 269 -11.99 -9.61 0.39
C ARG A 269 -12.69 -9.19 -0.92
N GLU A 270 -13.16 -7.97 -0.99
CA GLU A 270 -14.11 -7.57 -2.03
C GLU A 270 -13.40 -7.28 -3.35
N ALA A 271 -13.99 -7.70 -4.47
CA ALA A 271 -13.41 -7.48 -5.80
C ALA A 271 -13.66 -6.05 -6.35
N GLY A 272 -14.22 -5.15 -5.55
CA GLY A 272 -14.70 -3.83 -5.98
C GLY A 272 -13.61 -2.88 -6.52
N PRO A 273 -14.00 -1.79 -7.21
CA PRO A 273 -13.09 -0.85 -7.87
C PRO A 273 -12.20 -0.03 -6.92
N ARG A 274 -12.47 -0.06 -5.61
CA ARG A 274 -11.67 0.64 -4.57
C ARG A 274 -11.16 -0.28 -3.46
N ALA A 275 -11.28 -1.60 -3.62
CA ALA A 275 -10.75 -2.55 -2.66
C ALA A 275 -9.22 -2.47 -2.58
N ALA A 276 -8.70 -2.51 -1.35
CA ALA A 276 -7.28 -2.59 -1.05
C ALA A 276 -6.71 -3.94 -1.49
N ARG A 277 -5.73 -3.95 -2.41
CA ARG A 277 -5.07 -5.18 -2.86
C ARG A 277 -3.61 -5.21 -2.45
N ARG A 278 -3.09 -6.43 -2.25
CA ARG A 278 -1.69 -6.69 -1.98
C ARG A 278 -1.09 -7.44 -3.16
N ALA A 279 -0.09 -6.87 -3.81
CA ALA A 279 0.78 -7.60 -4.73
C ALA A 279 1.88 -8.29 -3.92
N ARG A 280 2.30 -9.49 -4.35
CA ARG A 280 3.41 -10.21 -3.72
C ARG A 280 4.71 -9.76 -4.37
N LEU A 281 5.62 -9.22 -3.57
CA LEU A 281 6.94 -8.75 -4.02
C LEU A 281 8.02 -9.49 -3.24
N ARG A 282 8.95 -10.12 -3.97
CA ARG A 282 10.18 -10.70 -3.44
C ARG A 282 11.34 -9.80 -3.82
N VAL A 283 12.21 -9.49 -2.87
CA VAL A 283 13.37 -8.64 -3.09
C VAL A 283 14.64 -9.45 -2.84
N ARG A 284 15.55 -9.47 -3.81
CA ARG A 284 16.83 -10.16 -3.73
C ARG A 284 17.95 -9.15 -3.91
N VAL A 285 18.80 -9.00 -2.91
CA VAL A 285 20.00 -8.16 -3.01
C VAL A 285 21.19 -9.07 -3.31
N VAL A 286 21.78 -8.91 -4.50
CA VAL A 286 22.84 -9.80 -4.98
C VAL A 286 24.19 -9.32 -4.45
N ARG A 287 25.02 -10.27 -4.02
CA ARG A 287 26.42 -10.01 -3.66
C ARG A 287 27.33 -10.03 -4.86
N HIS A 288 28.34 -9.18 -4.78
CA HIS A 288 29.54 -9.29 -5.58
C HIS A 288 30.75 -9.40 -4.66
N GLN A 289 31.55 -10.46 -4.84
CA GLN A 289 32.73 -10.73 -4.02
C GLN A 289 32.44 -10.74 -2.50
N GLY A 290 31.29 -11.30 -2.10
CA GLY A 290 30.86 -11.38 -0.71
C GLY A 290 30.24 -10.10 -0.14
N VAL A 291 30.21 -9.00 -0.90
CA VAL A 291 29.62 -7.72 -0.46
C VAL A 291 28.26 -7.52 -1.15
N PRO A 292 27.17 -7.22 -0.42
CA PRO A 292 25.89 -6.94 -1.04
C PRO A 292 25.92 -5.67 -1.90
N ALA A 293 25.11 -5.65 -2.96
CA ALA A 293 25.03 -4.54 -3.92
C ALA A 293 24.77 -3.16 -3.29
N VAL A 294 24.08 -3.13 -2.15
CA VAL A 294 23.73 -1.93 -1.38
C VAL A 294 23.88 -2.20 0.12
N GLY A 295 23.94 -1.15 0.93
CA GLY A 295 23.87 -1.26 2.40
C GLY A 295 25.18 -1.63 3.10
N GLY A 296 26.21 -2.05 2.37
CA GLY A 296 27.55 -2.34 2.90
C GLY A 296 27.67 -3.73 3.53
N ASP A 297 26.66 -4.15 4.30
CA ASP A 297 26.51 -5.49 4.85
C ASP A 297 25.07 -6.00 4.67
N ASP A 298 24.80 -7.23 5.14
CA ASP A 298 23.51 -7.91 4.98
C ASP A 298 22.37 -7.14 5.65
N ALA A 299 22.59 -6.69 6.88
CA ALA A 299 21.57 -6.00 7.67
C ALA A 299 21.22 -4.64 7.03
N GLY A 300 22.23 -3.91 6.55
CA GLY A 300 22.06 -2.67 5.80
C GLY A 300 21.36 -2.89 4.47
N ALA A 301 21.69 -3.97 3.76
CA ALA A 301 21.05 -4.35 2.50
C ALA A 301 19.57 -4.66 2.70
N GLU A 302 19.24 -5.47 3.71
CA GLU A 302 17.86 -5.79 4.06
C GLU A 302 17.07 -4.55 4.49
N ALA A 303 17.66 -3.69 5.32
CA ALA A 303 17.03 -2.45 5.74
C ALA A 303 16.71 -1.53 4.55
N LEU A 304 17.64 -1.39 3.60
CA LEU A 304 17.40 -0.62 2.38
C LEU A 304 16.33 -1.26 1.49
N ALA A 305 16.35 -2.58 1.31
CA ALA A 305 15.32 -3.28 0.54
C ALA A 305 13.91 -3.14 1.16
N ARG A 306 13.78 -3.20 2.48
CA ARG A 306 12.51 -2.93 3.18
C ARG A 306 12.07 -1.47 3.03
N GLU A 307 13.02 -0.53 3.08
CA GLU A 307 12.76 0.88 2.81
C GLU A 307 12.22 1.08 1.38
N GLN A 308 12.75 0.37 0.39
CA GLN A 308 12.22 0.38 -0.98
C GLN A 308 10.77 -0.12 -1.03
N VAL A 309 10.42 -1.21 -0.32
CA VAL A 309 9.02 -1.65 -0.19
C VAL A 309 8.12 -0.56 0.38
N ARG A 310 8.60 0.21 1.37
CA ARG A 310 7.87 1.35 1.93
C ARG A 310 7.67 2.46 0.90
N ILE A 311 8.72 2.83 0.16
CA ILE A 311 8.68 3.83 -0.92
C ILE A 311 7.68 3.40 -2.01
N ALA A 312 7.69 2.14 -2.43
CA ALA A 312 6.76 1.63 -3.42
C ALA A 312 5.30 1.71 -2.92
N ASN A 313 5.04 1.37 -1.65
CA ASN A 313 3.71 1.51 -1.04
C ASN A 313 3.18 2.95 -1.09
N GLU A 314 4.04 3.95 -0.90
CA GLU A 314 3.66 5.38 -0.93
C GLU A 314 3.10 5.80 -2.29
N VAL A 315 3.67 5.28 -3.38
CA VAL A 315 3.23 5.58 -4.76
C VAL A 315 1.97 4.81 -5.12
N TRP A 316 2.01 3.49 -4.94
CA TRP A 316 0.98 2.55 -5.41
C TRP A 316 -0.33 2.63 -4.64
N LEU A 317 -0.32 3.27 -3.47
CA LEU A 317 -1.53 3.54 -2.68
C LEU A 317 -2.55 4.42 -3.42
N GLN A 318 -2.13 5.25 -4.38
CA GLN A 318 -3.03 5.97 -5.29
C GLN A 318 -3.99 5.03 -6.06
N CYS A 319 -3.59 3.77 -6.23
CA CYS A 319 -4.37 2.74 -6.90
C CYS A 319 -4.97 1.72 -5.92
N HIS A 320 -4.96 2.01 -4.62
CA HIS A 320 -5.33 1.06 -3.56
C HIS A 320 -4.53 -0.25 -3.64
N LEU A 321 -3.28 -0.17 -4.09
CA LEU A 321 -2.33 -1.28 -4.17
C LEU A 321 -1.21 -1.09 -3.15
N GLY A 322 -0.73 -2.18 -2.59
CA GLY A 322 0.48 -2.20 -1.78
C GLY A 322 1.18 -3.56 -1.83
N PHE A 323 2.35 -3.65 -1.21
CA PHE A 323 3.19 -4.84 -1.14
C PHE A 323 3.24 -5.42 0.29
N GLY A 324 2.45 -4.85 1.20
CA GLY A 324 2.36 -5.23 2.61
C GLY A 324 3.30 -4.43 3.52
N PRO A 325 3.32 -4.75 4.83
CA PRO A 325 4.22 -4.10 5.78
C PRO A 325 5.69 -4.33 5.42
N PRO A 326 6.54 -3.28 5.42
CA PRO A 326 7.97 -3.43 5.13
C PRO A 326 8.68 -4.46 6.01
N SER A 327 8.27 -4.59 7.28
CA SER A 327 8.80 -5.57 8.24
C SER A 327 8.47 -7.02 7.88
N GLU A 328 7.44 -7.25 7.07
CA GLU A 328 6.99 -8.57 6.63
C GLU A 328 7.38 -8.87 5.17
N ALA A 329 8.10 -7.95 4.51
CA ALA A 329 8.54 -8.14 3.13
C ALA A 329 9.49 -9.36 3.01
N ASP A 330 9.31 -10.15 1.95
CA ASP A 330 10.23 -11.23 1.56
C ASP A 330 11.49 -10.59 0.95
N VAL A 331 12.49 -10.41 1.80
CA VAL A 331 13.80 -9.84 1.45
C VAL A 331 14.86 -10.87 1.79
N ALA A 332 15.77 -11.11 0.84
CA ALA A 332 16.94 -11.94 1.08
C ALA A 332 18.17 -11.35 0.40
N VAL A 333 19.31 -11.47 1.06
CA VAL A 333 20.61 -11.15 0.48
C VAL A 333 21.25 -12.46 0.00
N VAL A 334 21.61 -12.52 -1.27
CA VAL A 334 22.00 -13.76 -1.96
C VAL A 334 23.31 -13.59 -2.70
N ASP A 335 24.07 -14.67 -2.85
CA ASP A 335 25.22 -14.67 -3.75
C ASP A 335 24.76 -14.64 -5.21
N ALA A 336 25.64 -14.15 -6.11
CA ALA A 336 25.44 -14.36 -7.53
C ALA A 336 25.33 -15.88 -7.81
N PRO A 337 24.32 -16.31 -8.57
CA PRO A 337 24.08 -17.73 -8.76
C PRO A 337 25.24 -18.38 -9.55
N PRO A 338 25.58 -19.65 -9.26
CA PRO A 338 26.48 -20.39 -10.14
C PRO A 338 25.82 -20.61 -11.51
N PRO A 339 26.57 -21.06 -12.53
CA PRO A 339 25.98 -21.32 -13.84
C PRO A 339 24.95 -22.44 -13.75
N THR A 340 23.67 -22.14 -13.91
CA THR A 340 22.56 -23.13 -13.81
C THR A 340 21.76 -23.25 -15.11
N LEU A 341 22.20 -22.53 -16.14
CA LEU A 341 21.53 -22.33 -17.42
C LEU A 341 22.49 -22.69 -18.55
N LEU A 342 22.00 -23.45 -19.53
CA LEU A 342 22.70 -23.68 -20.80
C LEU A 342 21.91 -23.04 -21.94
N ALA A 343 22.50 -22.08 -22.64
CA ALA A 343 21.86 -21.39 -23.77
C ALA A 343 22.29 -22.00 -25.10
N VAL A 344 21.37 -22.09 -26.04
CA VAL A 344 21.57 -22.61 -27.38
C VAL A 344 21.21 -21.54 -28.40
N GLY A 345 22.13 -21.20 -29.29
CA GLY A 345 21.94 -20.19 -30.33
C GLY A 345 21.72 -18.78 -29.79
N ASP A 346 22.29 -18.45 -28.62
CA ASP A 346 22.11 -17.12 -28.03
C ASP A 346 22.68 -16.03 -28.95
N GLY A 347 21.91 -14.95 -29.12
CA GLY A 347 22.24 -13.85 -30.04
C GLY A 347 22.08 -14.14 -31.54
N ASP A 348 22.34 -15.37 -32.01
CA ASP A 348 22.37 -15.70 -33.44
C ASP A 348 21.17 -16.51 -33.97
N GLY A 349 20.55 -17.36 -33.15
CA GLY A 349 19.41 -18.21 -33.52
C GLY A 349 19.68 -19.22 -34.66
N LEU A 350 20.93 -19.59 -34.92
CA LEU A 350 21.28 -20.40 -36.08
C LEU A 350 20.98 -21.89 -35.87
N PRO A 351 20.52 -22.61 -36.91
CA PRO A 351 20.33 -24.05 -36.83
C PRO A 351 21.66 -24.81 -36.88
N SER A 352 21.67 -25.99 -36.26
CA SER A 352 22.83 -26.89 -36.16
C SER A 352 23.42 -27.30 -37.53
N ARG A 353 24.75 -27.39 -37.63
CA ARG A 353 25.51 -28.04 -38.73
C ARG A 353 25.96 -29.47 -38.40
N GLY A 354 25.49 -30.00 -37.28
CA GLY A 354 25.83 -31.30 -36.77
C GLY A 354 27.04 -31.23 -35.84
N GLY A 355 27.01 -32.02 -34.77
CA GLY A 355 28.06 -32.04 -33.75
C GLY A 355 27.62 -32.86 -32.53
N ALA A 356 28.22 -32.58 -31.39
CA ALA A 356 27.81 -33.12 -30.11
C ALA A 356 28.00 -32.09 -29.00
N ILE A 357 27.16 -32.19 -27.97
CA ILE A 357 27.21 -31.36 -26.77
C ILE A 357 27.69 -32.20 -25.58
N ARG A 358 28.58 -31.65 -24.76
CA ARG A 358 29.11 -32.26 -23.53
C ARG A 358 29.28 -31.21 -22.44
N PHE A 359 28.89 -31.54 -21.22
CA PHE A 359 29.04 -30.69 -20.04
C PHE A 359 28.89 -31.53 -18.78
N ARG A 360 29.01 -30.91 -17.61
CA ARG A 360 28.76 -31.53 -16.31
C ARG A 360 27.59 -30.85 -15.62
N ALA A 361 26.77 -31.64 -14.92
CA ALA A 361 25.70 -31.19 -14.04
C ALA A 361 25.95 -31.76 -12.63
N ASP A 362 26.21 -30.91 -11.63
CA ASP A 362 26.70 -31.31 -10.30
C ASP A 362 27.79 -32.39 -10.38
N ASP A 363 28.87 -32.09 -11.11
CA ASP A 363 30.00 -32.99 -11.35
C ASP A 363 29.72 -34.28 -12.14
N ARG A 364 28.48 -34.53 -12.56
CA ARG A 364 28.14 -35.68 -13.40
C ARG A 364 28.29 -35.32 -14.88
N PRO A 365 29.06 -36.07 -15.68
CA PRO A 365 29.16 -35.84 -17.11
C PRO A 365 27.82 -36.13 -17.79
N ILE A 366 27.41 -35.19 -18.64
CA ILE A 366 26.24 -35.26 -19.52
C ILE A 366 26.74 -35.27 -20.95
N GLY A 367 26.31 -36.28 -21.72
CA GLY A 367 26.68 -36.47 -23.11
C GLY A 367 27.85 -37.44 -23.32
N PRO A 368 28.41 -37.52 -24.55
CA PRO A 368 28.05 -36.73 -25.74
C PRO A 368 26.57 -36.85 -26.14
N ILE A 369 25.90 -35.71 -26.28
CA ILE A 369 24.57 -35.62 -26.87
C ILE A 369 24.77 -35.33 -28.36
N ALA A 370 24.55 -36.32 -29.23
CA ALA A 370 24.71 -36.12 -30.68
C ALA A 370 23.65 -35.13 -31.20
N ILE A 371 24.05 -34.08 -31.91
CA ILE A 371 23.17 -33.07 -32.52
C ILE A 371 23.24 -33.22 -34.05
N PRO A 372 22.13 -33.46 -34.78
CA PRO A 372 22.11 -33.66 -36.22
C PRO A 372 21.96 -32.30 -36.91
N ARG A 373 22.34 -32.27 -38.19
CA ARG A 373 22.17 -31.09 -39.04
C ARG A 373 20.72 -30.64 -39.11
N GLY A 374 20.51 -29.33 -39.05
CA GLY A 374 19.23 -28.68 -39.28
C GLY A 374 18.35 -28.48 -38.04
N LEU A 375 18.75 -28.94 -36.85
CA LEU A 375 17.97 -28.67 -35.64
C LEU A 375 17.98 -27.18 -35.29
N SER A 376 16.80 -26.64 -34.99
CA SER A 376 16.66 -25.31 -34.41
C SER A 376 17.22 -25.28 -32.97
N PRO A 377 17.53 -24.09 -32.42
CA PRO A 377 17.95 -23.97 -31.03
C PRO A 377 17.01 -24.65 -30.03
N ALA A 378 15.69 -24.46 -30.18
CA ALA A 378 14.68 -25.11 -29.34
C ALA A 378 14.70 -26.64 -29.45
N ALA A 379 14.85 -27.20 -30.67
CA ALA A 379 14.94 -28.64 -30.85
C ALA A 379 16.22 -29.22 -30.24
N THR A 380 17.34 -28.50 -30.32
CA THR A 380 18.58 -28.87 -29.64
C THR A 380 18.42 -28.81 -28.12
N ALA A 381 17.83 -27.75 -27.57
CA ALA A 381 17.56 -27.59 -26.14
C ALA A 381 16.69 -28.73 -25.57
N LEU A 382 15.62 -29.13 -26.29
CA LEU A 382 14.77 -30.27 -25.90
C LEU A 382 15.55 -31.60 -25.84
N ARG A 383 16.55 -31.79 -26.73
CA ARG A 383 17.39 -32.99 -26.68
C ARG A 383 18.38 -32.97 -25.52
N ILE A 384 18.84 -31.78 -25.13
CA ILE A 384 19.66 -31.60 -23.93
C ILE A 384 18.83 -31.88 -22.68
N ALA A 385 17.61 -31.35 -22.62
CA ALA A 385 16.67 -31.62 -21.53
C ALA A 385 16.40 -33.13 -21.38
N ALA A 386 16.09 -33.82 -22.47
CA ALA A 386 15.88 -35.27 -22.44
C ALA A 386 17.10 -36.07 -21.92
N ALA A 387 18.32 -35.61 -22.22
CA ALA A 387 19.54 -36.24 -21.72
C ALA A 387 19.76 -35.98 -20.20
N LEU A 388 19.40 -34.80 -19.73
CA LEU A 388 19.41 -34.43 -18.31
C LEU A 388 18.35 -35.20 -17.51
N ASP A 389 17.14 -35.31 -18.04
CA ASP A 389 16.05 -36.08 -17.44
C ASP A 389 16.43 -37.56 -17.32
N ALA A 390 17.04 -38.13 -18.37
CA ALA A 390 17.57 -39.50 -18.34
C ALA A 390 18.71 -39.67 -17.31
N ALA A 391 19.42 -38.59 -16.97
CA ALA A 391 20.42 -38.57 -15.91
C ALA A 391 19.80 -38.30 -14.52
N GLY A 392 18.49 -38.11 -14.40
CA GLY A 392 17.79 -37.90 -13.12
C GLY A 392 17.84 -36.47 -12.60
N PHE A 393 18.01 -35.50 -13.51
CA PHE A 393 17.79 -34.08 -13.26
C PHE A 393 16.39 -33.68 -13.74
N ASP A 394 15.93 -32.51 -13.30
CA ASP A 394 14.67 -31.88 -13.73
C ASP A 394 15.06 -30.75 -14.70
N ALA A 395 14.94 -30.97 -16.02
CA ALA A 395 15.30 -29.97 -17.02
C ALA A 395 14.08 -29.24 -17.60
N HIS A 396 14.17 -27.91 -17.68
CA HIS A 396 13.12 -27.06 -18.24
C HIS A 396 13.66 -26.23 -19.39
N VAL A 397 12.96 -26.27 -20.53
CA VAL A 397 13.33 -25.48 -21.71
C VAL A 397 12.49 -24.22 -21.78
N THR A 398 13.15 -23.08 -21.97
CA THR A 398 12.51 -21.81 -22.34
C THR A 398 12.96 -21.39 -23.73
N VAL A 399 12.04 -20.85 -24.53
CA VAL A 399 12.34 -20.33 -25.86
C VAL A 399 12.34 -18.82 -25.78
N ASN A 400 13.40 -18.20 -26.27
CA ASN A 400 13.54 -16.76 -26.27
C ASN A 400 13.20 -16.20 -27.66
N PRO A 401 12.50 -15.06 -27.73
CA PRO A 401 12.28 -14.35 -28.99
C PRO A 401 13.58 -14.05 -29.73
N ARG A 402 13.46 -13.84 -31.05
CA ARG A 402 14.58 -13.45 -31.91
C ARG A 402 15.08 -12.06 -31.52
N THR A 403 16.39 -11.92 -31.31
CA THR A 403 17.03 -10.60 -31.16
C THR A 403 17.04 -9.83 -32.48
N SER A 404 17.29 -8.53 -32.42
CA SER A 404 17.41 -7.63 -33.57
C SER A 404 18.38 -8.13 -34.65
N HIS A 405 19.45 -8.83 -34.25
CA HIS A 405 20.48 -9.37 -35.13
C HIS A 405 20.41 -10.89 -35.35
N GLY A 406 19.54 -11.61 -34.64
CA GLY A 406 19.40 -13.06 -34.75
C GLY A 406 18.68 -13.50 -36.02
N ALA A 407 19.04 -14.68 -36.52
CA ALA A 407 18.34 -15.34 -37.63
C ALA A 407 16.99 -15.94 -37.19
N ASP A 408 16.91 -16.42 -35.94
CA ASP A 408 15.72 -16.99 -35.29
C ASP A 408 15.81 -16.80 -33.76
N GLY A 409 14.84 -17.32 -32.99
CA GLY A 409 14.89 -17.36 -31.53
C GLY A 409 15.97 -18.29 -30.98
N SER A 410 16.37 -18.05 -29.73
CA SER A 410 17.27 -18.93 -28.97
C SER A 410 16.48 -19.80 -27.99
N ALA A 411 17.15 -20.72 -27.29
CA ALA A 411 16.51 -21.48 -26.23
C ALA A 411 17.48 -21.73 -25.08
N ASP A 412 16.95 -21.71 -23.86
CA ASP A 412 17.71 -22.02 -22.66
C ASP A 412 17.24 -23.33 -22.03
N VAL A 413 18.17 -24.04 -21.39
CA VAL A 413 17.91 -25.22 -20.58
C VAL A 413 18.27 -24.90 -19.13
N HIS A 414 17.25 -24.82 -18.29
CA HIS A 414 17.39 -24.64 -16.84
C HIS A 414 17.41 -26.00 -16.18
N VAL A 415 18.36 -26.22 -15.28
CA VAL A 415 18.54 -27.54 -14.66
C VAL A 415 18.31 -27.44 -13.16
N ARG A 416 17.41 -28.27 -12.67
CA ARG A 416 17.11 -28.41 -11.26
C ARG A 416 17.24 -29.86 -10.80
N ARG A 417 17.31 -30.04 -9.49
CA ARG A 417 17.20 -31.35 -8.84
C ARG A 417 16.46 -31.18 -7.55
N ARG A 418 15.27 -31.79 -7.44
CA ARG A 418 14.41 -31.66 -6.24
C ARG A 418 14.09 -30.18 -5.94
N GLY A 419 13.82 -29.42 -6.99
CA GLY A 419 13.49 -27.99 -6.90
C GLY A 419 14.65 -27.04 -6.64
N ARG A 420 15.89 -27.51 -6.53
CA ARG A 420 17.08 -26.66 -6.37
C ARG A 420 17.84 -26.51 -7.69
N PRO A 421 18.41 -25.33 -7.98
CA PRO A 421 19.30 -25.15 -9.14
C PRO A 421 20.50 -26.10 -9.10
N VAL A 422 20.91 -26.60 -10.26
CA VAL A 422 22.05 -27.51 -10.45
C VAL A 422 23.20 -26.74 -11.11
N THR A 423 24.41 -26.93 -10.62
CA THR A 423 25.57 -26.24 -11.21
C THR A 423 26.01 -26.95 -12.48
N LEU A 424 26.13 -26.17 -13.55
CA LEU A 424 26.61 -26.58 -14.85
C LEU A 424 28.07 -26.14 -15.03
N ALA A 425 28.88 -27.02 -15.59
CA ALA A 425 30.29 -26.75 -15.84
C ALA A 425 30.77 -27.40 -17.15
N PRO A 426 31.87 -26.93 -17.74
CA PRO A 426 32.53 -27.63 -18.83
C PRO A 426 32.97 -29.05 -18.42
N ASP A 427 33.00 -29.98 -19.38
CA ASP A 427 33.49 -31.35 -19.16
C ASP A 427 35.00 -31.45 -19.46
N GLY A 428 35.82 -31.00 -18.51
CA GLY A 428 37.27 -30.94 -18.69
C GLY A 428 37.68 -29.97 -19.79
N GLU A 429 38.59 -30.39 -20.67
CA GLU A 429 39.02 -29.57 -21.82
C GLU A 429 38.17 -29.79 -23.09
N HIS A 430 37.08 -30.55 -22.99
CA HIS A 430 36.18 -30.71 -24.13
C HIS A 430 35.37 -29.43 -24.38
N PRO A 431 35.23 -29.00 -25.64
CA PRO A 431 34.36 -27.88 -25.95
C PRO A 431 32.90 -28.25 -25.63
N LEU A 432 32.14 -27.27 -25.15
CA LEU A 432 30.73 -27.44 -24.78
C LEU A 432 29.88 -27.95 -25.97
N SER A 433 30.20 -27.48 -27.18
CA SER A 433 29.64 -27.93 -28.44
C SER A 433 30.74 -28.11 -29.48
N THR A 434 30.67 -29.19 -30.26
CA THR A 434 31.49 -29.38 -31.46
C THR A 434 30.80 -28.94 -32.75
N ASP A 435 29.57 -28.40 -32.66
CA ASP A 435 28.89 -27.81 -33.80
C ASP A 435 29.57 -26.48 -34.18
N PRO A 436 30.05 -26.33 -35.43
CA PRO A 436 30.76 -25.11 -35.84
C PRO A 436 29.84 -23.91 -36.10
N ARG A 437 28.52 -24.05 -35.99
CA ARG A 437 27.54 -23.00 -36.31
C ARG A 437 26.61 -22.67 -35.16
N GLN A 438 25.99 -23.67 -34.53
CA GLN A 438 25.05 -23.44 -33.45
C GLN A 438 25.81 -23.31 -32.13
N SER A 439 25.86 -22.09 -31.62
CA SER A 439 26.51 -21.78 -30.35
C SER A 439 25.79 -22.46 -29.18
N VAL A 440 26.58 -22.92 -28.21
CA VAL A 440 26.07 -23.36 -26.90
C VAL A 440 26.94 -22.68 -25.86
N GLN A 441 26.32 -22.09 -24.84
CA GLN A 441 27.00 -21.31 -23.82
C GLN A 441 26.46 -21.65 -22.43
N LEU A 442 27.31 -21.56 -21.42
CA LEU A 442 26.88 -21.57 -20.03
C LEU A 442 26.42 -20.16 -19.66
N GLY A 443 25.25 -20.02 -19.04
CA GLY A 443 24.79 -18.77 -18.47
C GLY A 443 25.58 -18.48 -17.20
N VAL A 444 26.57 -17.59 -17.29
CA VAL A 444 27.41 -17.16 -16.17
C VAL A 444 26.98 -15.76 -15.77
N VAL A 445 26.83 -15.51 -14.46
CA VAL A 445 26.60 -14.17 -13.91
C VAL A 445 27.94 -13.63 -13.41
N ASP A 446 28.50 -12.64 -14.11
CA ASP A 446 29.75 -11.97 -13.77
C ASP A 446 29.53 -10.47 -13.56
N LEU A 447 29.37 -10.10 -12.28
CA LEU A 447 29.10 -8.71 -11.90
C LEU A 447 30.36 -7.83 -11.81
N ALA A 448 31.52 -8.29 -12.32
CA ALA A 448 32.79 -7.54 -12.22
C ALA A 448 32.79 -6.23 -13.01
N ASP A 449 32.22 -6.21 -14.22
CA ASP A 449 32.00 -4.99 -15.04
C ASP A 449 30.54 -4.50 -15.00
N GLY A 450 29.70 -5.14 -14.18
CA GLY A 450 28.28 -4.88 -14.04
C GLY A 450 27.43 -5.83 -14.91
N LEU A 451 26.14 -5.93 -14.60
CA LEU A 451 25.23 -6.81 -15.34
C LEU A 451 25.05 -6.32 -16.79
N ASP A 452 25.18 -7.22 -17.76
CA ASP A 452 24.85 -6.99 -19.16
C ASP A 452 23.35 -6.69 -19.32
N THR A 453 23.04 -5.55 -19.92
CA THR A 453 21.67 -5.04 -20.10
C THR A 453 21.18 -5.15 -21.53
N PHE A 454 19.91 -5.49 -21.75
CA PHE A 454 19.32 -5.46 -23.08
C PHE A 454 19.12 -4.03 -23.63
N GLY A 455 19.09 -3.91 -24.96
CA GLY A 455 18.58 -2.71 -25.63
C GLY A 455 17.07 -2.78 -25.82
N ASN A 456 16.38 -1.65 -26.04
CA ASN A 456 14.93 -1.63 -26.23
C ASN A 456 14.42 -2.58 -27.34
N ALA A 457 15.23 -2.86 -28.36
CA ALA A 457 14.87 -3.78 -29.45
C ALA A 457 14.97 -5.26 -29.07
N ASP A 458 15.66 -5.58 -27.96
CA ASP A 458 15.98 -6.93 -27.51
C ASP A 458 15.39 -7.25 -26.13
N ALA A 459 14.54 -6.37 -25.58
CA ALA A 459 13.93 -6.50 -24.24
C ALA A 459 13.20 -7.84 -24.05
N ALA A 460 12.45 -8.25 -25.07
CA ALA A 460 11.73 -9.52 -25.07
C ALA A 460 12.66 -10.75 -24.99
N ALA A 461 13.89 -10.67 -25.52
CA ALA A 461 14.85 -11.75 -25.48
C ALA A 461 15.70 -11.73 -24.19
N GLY A 462 15.99 -10.53 -23.67
CA GLY A 462 16.96 -10.32 -22.59
C GLY A 462 18.39 -10.72 -22.99
N THR A 463 19.34 -10.42 -22.11
CA THR A 463 20.71 -10.92 -22.23
C THR A 463 20.83 -12.31 -21.62
N LEU A 464 21.83 -13.09 -22.04
CA LEU A 464 22.11 -14.38 -21.41
C LEU A 464 22.35 -14.26 -19.90
N GLU A 465 23.04 -13.19 -19.49
CA GLU A 465 23.39 -12.95 -18.09
C GLU A 465 22.15 -12.64 -17.23
N GLU A 466 21.25 -11.78 -17.71
CA GLU A 466 19.96 -11.50 -17.05
C GLU A 466 19.11 -12.77 -16.91
N ARG A 467 19.04 -13.58 -17.97
CA ARG A 467 18.32 -14.86 -17.93
C ARG A 467 18.94 -15.83 -16.94
N ALA A 468 20.27 -15.93 -16.90
CA ALA A 468 20.96 -16.75 -15.92
C ALA A 468 20.69 -16.29 -14.47
N LEU A 469 20.69 -14.97 -14.24
CA LEU A 469 20.41 -14.38 -12.93
C LEU A 469 18.95 -14.61 -12.49
N LEU A 470 18.00 -14.22 -13.33
CA LEU A 470 16.58 -14.17 -12.95
C LEU A 470 15.96 -15.55 -12.84
N HIS A 471 16.29 -16.49 -13.73
CA HIS A 471 15.78 -17.85 -13.63
C HIS A 471 16.35 -18.64 -12.44
N ALA A 472 17.55 -18.29 -11.98
CA ALA A 472 18.13 -18.90 -10.79
C ALA A 472 17.47 -18.41 -9.48
N LEU A 473 16.98 -17.16 -9.45
CA LEU A 473 16.44 -16.52 -8.24
C LEU A 473 14.91 -16.56 -8.11
N ARG A 474 14.18 -16.59 -9.22
CA ARG A 474 12.71 -16.59 -9.23
C ARG A 474 12.13 -17.91 -8.67
N ASP A 475 10.95 -17.82 -8.06
CA ASP A 475 10.24 -18.98 -7.48
C ASP A 475 9.27 -19.68 -8.44
N ASP A 476 9.26 -19.27 -9.73
CA ASP A 476 8.35 -19.73 -10.79
C ASP A 476 6.85 -19.56 -10.46
N ASP A 477 6.52 -18.77 -9.43
CA ASP A 477 5.16 -18.41 -9.09
C ASP A 477 4.74 -17.18 -9.92
N PRO A 478 3.80 -17.33 -10.88
CA PRO A 478 3.38 -16.22 -11.74
C PRO A 478 2.57 -15.17 -10.96
N THR A 479 2.27 -15.40 -9.68
CA THR A 479 1.61 -14.44 -8.79
C THR A 479 2.59 -13.51 -8.07
N THR A 480 3.89 -13.79 -8.19
CA THR A 480 4.98 -13.09 -7.52
C THR A 480 5.67 -12.12 -8.48
N LEU A 481 5.89 -10.90 -8.01
CA LEU A 481 6.81 -9.94 -8.62
C LEU A 481 8.21 -10.14 -8.03
N GLU A 482 9.21 -10.29 -8.90
CA GLU A 482 10.61 -10.44 -8.49
C GLU A 482 11.36 -9.12 -8.67
N LEU A 483 12.02 -8.64 -7.61
CA LEU A 483 12.89 -7.48 -7.66
C LEU A 483 14.31 -7.89 -7.28
N VAL A 484 15.23 -7.79 -8.24
CA VAL A 484 16.64 -8.10 -8.02
C VAL A 484 17.46 -6.81 -8.01
N ILE A 485 18.28 -6.63 -6.99
CA ILE A 485 19.17 -5.48 -6.82
C ILE A 485 20.61 -5.95 -7.07
N VAL A 486 21.24 -5.39 -8.11
CA VAL A 486 22.62 -5.68 -8.52
C VAL A 486 23.56 -4.49 -8.26
N PRO A 487 24.89 -4.69 -8.19
CA PRO A 487 25.82 -3.61 -7.89
C PRO A 487 25.83 -2.50 -8.94
N ALA A 488 25.80 -2.86 -10.22
CA ALA A 488 25.81 -1.93 -11.33
C ALA A 488 25.30 -2.63 -12.60
N PHE A 489 24.73 -1.84 -13.50
CA PHE A 489 24.64 -2.22 -14.91
C PHE A 489 25.93 -1.84 -15.64
N ARG A 490 26.34 -2.69 -16.59
CA ARG A 490 27.51 -2.43 -17.44
C ARG A 490 27.29 -1.21 -18.34
N ARG A 491 26.08 -1.02 -18.86
CA ARG A 491 25.73 0.16 -19.66
C ARG A 491 25.52 1.38 -18.77
N ALA A 492 26.29 2.44 -19.01
CA ALA A 492 26.16 3.69 -18.27
C ALA A 492 24.78 4.35 -18.48
N GLY A 493 24.23 4.94 -17.42
CA GLY A 493 22.99 5.72 -17.46
C GLY A 493 21.71 4.95 -17.10
N ARG A 494 21.69 3.62 -17.22
CA ARG A 494 20.54 2.81 -16.82
C ARG A 494 20.52 2.56 -15.30
N GLN A 495 19.32 2.53 -14.71
CA GLN A 495 19.13 2.41 -13.25
C GLN A 495 18.12 1.33 -12.86
N GLY A 496 17.22 0.99 -13.78
CA GLY A 496 16.31 -0.12 -13.68
C GLY A 496 15.96 -0.68 -15.06
N GLU A 497 15.47 -1.92 -15.04
CA GLU A 497 14.86 -2.63 -16.16
C GLU A 497 13.70 -3.48 -15.64
N ALA A 498 12.69 -3.64 -16.48
CA ALA A 498 11.52 -4.46 -16.21
C ALA A 498 11.28 -5.46 -17.34
N PHE A 499 10.85 -6.66 -16.95
CA PHE A 499 10.45 -7.74 -17.86
C PHE A 499 8.93 -7.92 -17.76
N ILE A 500 8.23 -7.57 -18.82
CA ILE A 500 6.76 -7.52 -18.85
C ILE A 500 6.19 -8.70 -19.64
N GLU A 501 4.91 -9.02 -19.42
CA GLU A 501 4.28 -10.17 -20.07
C GLU A 501 4.03 -9.93 -21.56
N SER A 502 3.62 -8.71 -21.94
CA SER A 502 3.31 -8.36 -23.33
C SER A 502 4.50 -8.41 -24.28
N ASP A 503 5.73 -8.40 -23.77
CA ASP A 503 6.94 -8.58 -24.59
C ASP A 503 7.07 -10.03 -25.12
N GLY A 504 6.37 -11.00 -24.52
CA GLY A 504 6.40 -12.40 -24.94
C GLY A 504 7.75 -13.09 -24.69
N GLY A 505 8.54 -12.56 -23.75
CA GLY A 505 9.83 -13.13 -23.34
C GLY A 505 9.71 -14.32 -22.38
N ALA A 506 10.84 -15.02 -22.16
CA ALA A 506 10.91 -16.14 -21.21
C ALA A 506 10.88 -15.69 -19.73
N ILE A 507 11.11 -14.41 -19.49
CA ILE A 507 10.99 -13.74 -18.19
C ILE A 507 9.83 -12.76 -18.27
N ALA A 508 8.97 -12.78 -17.27
CA ALA A 508 7.94 -11.78 -17.04
C ALA A 508 7.78 -11.59 -15.53
N GLY A 509 7.23 -10.44 -15.12
CA GLY A 509 6.97 -10.17 -13.70
C GLY A 509 8.23 -9.82 -12.89
N ALA A 510 9.31 -9.41 -13.55
CA ALA A 510 10.60 -9.18 -12.91
C ALA A 510 11.11 -7.76 -13.14
N VAL A 511 11.83 -7.24 -12.15
CA VAL A 511 12.52 -5.95 -12.19
C VAL A 511 13.96 -6.17 -11.72
N VAL A 512 14.91 -5.56 -12.43
CA VAL A 512 16.30 -5.48 -12.00
C VAL A 512 16.65 -4.02 -11.76
N LEU A 513 17.23 -3.71 -10.60
CA LEU A 513 17.71 -2.38 -10.26
C LEU A 513 19.19 -2.41 -9.95
N ASP A 514 19.88 -1.34 -10.29
CA ASP A 514 21.24 -1.13 -9.79
C ASP A 514 21.27 -0.27 -8.52
N ARG A 515 22.44 -0.21 -7.86
CA ARG A 515 22.62 0.59 -6.65
C ARG A 515 22.25 2.08 -6.83
N ARG A 516 22.42 2.65 -8.03
CA ARG A 516 22.14 4.08 -8.29
C ARG A 516 20.64 4.34 -8.23
N GLY A 517 19.84 3.42 -8.79
CA GLY A 517 18.37 3.46 -8.67
C GLY A 517 17.92 3.43 -7.21
N ILE A 518 18.53 2.58 -6.38
CA ILE A 518 18.21 2.47 -4.95
C ILE A 518 18.61 3.73 -4.17
N HIS A 519 19.81 4.27 -4.42
CA HIS A 519 20.32 5.44 -3.70
C HIS A 519 19.51 6.72 -3.93
N ARG A 520 18.83 6.84 -5.07
CA ARG A 520 17.98 8.01 -5.35
C ARG A 520 16.68 8.02 -4.56
N GLN A 521 16.18 6.87 -4.09
CA GLN A 521 14.96 6.77 -3.27
C GLN A 521 13.81 7.66 -3.80
N ARG A 522 13.29 8.57 -2.97
CA ARG A 522 12.20 9.51 -3.27
C ARG A 522 12.56 10.63 -4.25
N ALA A 523 13.81 10.72 -4.67
CA ALA A 523 14.23 11.69 -5.69
C ALA A 523 13.87 11.23 -7.11
N SER A 524 13.84 9.92 -7.37
CA SER A 524 13.53 9.37 -8.70
C SER A 524 12.43 8.31 -8.72
N TRP A 525 12.09 7.72 -7.57
CA TRP A 525 11.07 6.65 -7.49
C TRP A 525 11.34 5.47 -8.45
N THR A 526 12.61 5.22 -8.79
CA THR A 526 13.03 4.25 -9.83
C THR A 526 12.39 2.88 -9.64
N GLN A 527 12.40 2.33 -8.43
CA GLN A 527 11.75 1.04 -8.18
C GLN A 527 10.25 1.05 -8.47
N ALA A 528 9.54 2.10 -8.05
CA ALA A 528 8.11 2.20 -8.29
C ALA A 528 7.79 2.37 -9.79
N HIS A 529 8.66 3.07 -10.52
CA HIS A 529 8.61 3.21 -11.98
C HIS A 529 8.78 1.85 -12.68
N GLU A 530 9.82 1.09 -12.37
CA GLU A 530 10.03 -0.22 -12.99
C GLU A 530 8.91 -1.23 -12.64
N LEU A 531 8.42 -1.20 -11.40
CA LEU A 531 7.23 -1.96 -11.03
C LEU A 531 6.00 -1.51 -11.84
N GLY A 532 5.99 -0.26 -12.31
CA GLY A 532 4.96 0.30 -13.17
C GLY A 532 4.95 -0.33 -14.55
N HIS A 533 6.12 -0.57 -15.16
CA HIS A 533 6.20 -1.32 -16.42
C HIS A 533 5.54 -2.70 -16.28
N VAL A 534 5.81 -3.41 -15.19
CA VAL A 534 5.23 -4.73 -14.93
C VAL A 534 3.73 -4.67 -14.60
N LEU A 535 3.33 -3.81 -13.66
CA LEU A 535 1.94 -3.73 -13.19
C LEU A 535 0.99 -3.13 -14.24
N LEU A 536 1.49 -2.26 -15.11
CA LEU A 536 0.70 -1.64 -16.18
C LEU A 536 0.81 -2.41 -17.50
N ASP A 537 1.71 -3.39 -17.57
CA ASP A 537 2.10 -4.13 -18.78
C ASP A 537 2.37 -3.16 -19.93
N GLN A 538 3.28 -2.21 -19.67
CA GLN A 538 3.55 -1.08 -20.56
C GLN A 538 5.05 -1.01 -20.92
N PRO A 539 5.45 -1.31 -22.16
CA PRO A 539 6.87 -1.37 -22.57
C PRO A 539 7.51 0.01 -22.84
N PHE A 540 6.73 1.08 -22.94
CA PHE A 540 7.23 2.41 -23.30
C PHE A 540 6.80 3.46 -22.27
N HIS A 541 7.55 4.55 -22.20
CA HIS A 541 7.15 5.72 -21.43
C HIS A 541 6.12 6.55 -22.22
N PRO A 542 5.08 7.14 -21.58
CA PRO A 542 4.05 7.90 -22.27
C PRO A 542 4.57 9.11 -23.05
N ASP A 543 5.62 9.77 -22.57
CA ASP A 543 6.28 10.91 -23.19
C ASP A 543 7.02 10.56 -24.50
N ASN A 544 7.35 9.28 -24.72
CA ASN A 544 7.89 8.83 -26.02
C ASN A 544 6.93 9.09 -27.19
N VAL A 545 5.63 9.22 -26.92
CA VAL A 545 4.57 9.39 -27.93
C VAL A 545 3.55 10.48 -27.59
N GLY A 546 3.74 11.19 -26.47
CA GLY A 546 2.79 12.11 -25.88
C GLY A 546 3.46 13.38 -25.33
N PRO A 547 2.69 14.28 -24.69
CA PRO A 547 3.27 15.42 -23.98
C PRO A 547 4.08 14.93 -22.78
N ASP A 548 5.22 15.58 -22.57
CA ASP A 548 6.07 15.42 -21.38
C ASP A 548 5.32 15.92 -20.12
N GLU A 549 5.19 15.05 -19.12
CA GLU A 549 4.52 15.31 -17.85
C GLU A 549 5.41 14.83 -16.69
N PRO A 550 6.48 15.56 -16.32
CA PRO A 550 7.58 15.07 -15.46
C PRO A 550 7.18 14.76 -14.00
N TRP A 551 5.92 14.99 -13.63
CA TRP A 551 5.33 14.58 -12.36
C TRP A 551 4.64 13.19 -12.41
N ARG A 552 4.51 12.57 -13.58
CA ARG A 552 3.96 11.22 -13.77
C ARG A 552 4.97 10.17 -13.35
N LEU A 553 4.46 9.04 -12.84
CA LEU A 553 5.33 7.92 -12.47
C LEU A 553 6.03 7.31 -13.69
N MET A 554 5.32 7.13 -14.79
CA MET A 554 5.83 6.41 -15.97
C MET A 554 6.58 7.29 -16.97
N ASP A 555 6.84 8.55 -16.64
CA ASP A 555 7.60 9.46 -17.51
C ASP A 555 9.09 9.09 -17.52
N SER A 556 9.74 9.19 -18.68
CA SER A 556 11.14 8.79 -18.88
C SER A 556 12.14 9.72 -18.21
N ASP A 557 11.79 11.01 -18.07
CA ASP A 557 12.68 12.06 -17.57
C ASP A 557 12.41 12.45 -16.10
N GLY A 558 11.47 11.76 -15.45
CA GLY A 558 10.97 12.04 -14.11
C GLY A 558 12.04 12.12 -13.00
N ALA A 559 13.28 11.79 -13.29
CA ALA A 559 14.42 11.88 -12.37
C ALA A 559 14.78 13.31 -11.88
N LEU A 560 14.10 14.37 -12.34
CA LEU A 560 14.28 15.72 -11.81
C LEU A 560 13.51 15.90 -10.49
N PRO A 561 14.17 16.30 -9.39
CA PRO A 561 13.55 16.55 -8.10
C PRO A 561 12.74 17.86 -8.12
N LEU A 562 11.65 17.89 -8.87
CA LEU A 562 10.63 18.90 -8.70
C LEU A 562 9.86 18.61 -7.41
N VAL A 563 9.31 19.66 -6.81
CA VAL A 563 8.75 19.73 -5.45
C VAL A 563 7.70 18.63 -5.14
N THR A 564 7.21 17.89 -6.14
CA THR A 564 6.18 16.84 -5.98
C THR A 564 6.49 15.50 -6.64
N GLY A 565 7.67 15.32 -7.26
CA GLY A 565 8.21 14.06 -7.82
C GLY A 565 7.41 13.36 -8.95
N PRO A 566 8.06 12.46 -9.74
CA PRO A 566 7.42 11.63 -10.75
C PRO A 566 6.66 10.47 -10.09
N LYS A 567 5.53 10.74 -9.46
CA LYS A 567 4.79 9.70 -8.72
C LYS A 567 3.30 9.70 -8.97
N ARG A 568 2.79 10.56 -9.85
CA ARG A 568 1.35 10.63 -10.15
C ARG A 568 0.95 9.53 -11.12
N LEU A 569 -0.12 8.83 -10.76
CA LEU A 569 -0.78 7.83 -11.61
C LEU A 569 -2.15 8.34 -12.03
N THR A 570 -2.53 8.11 -13.28
CA THR A 570 -3.88 8.35 -13.79
C THR A 570 -4.89 7.34 -13.24
N ALA A 571 -6.18 7.64 -13.43
CA ALA A 571 -7.24 6.66 -13.19
C ALA A 571 -7.13 5.43 -14.10
N VAL A 572 -6.68 5.61 -15.34
CA VAL A 572 -6.53 4.53 -16.31
C VAL A 572 -5.38 3.61 -15.91
N GLU A 573 -4.23 4.16 -15.52
CA GLU A 573 -3.09 3.38 -15.02
C GLU A 573 -3.48 2.61 -13.75
N CYS A 574 -4.16 3.25 -12.80
CA CYS A 574 -4.64 2.53 -11.61
C CYS A 574 -5.63 1.41 -11.95
N ALA A 575 -6.52 1.60 -12.93
CA ALA A 575 -7.42 0.54 -13.37
C ALA A 575 -6.65 -0.64 -13.98
N ARG A 576 -5.63 -0.38 -14.82
CA ARG A 576 -4.74 -1.40 -15.39
C ARG A 576 -3.96 -2.14 -14.32
N ALA A 577 -3.29 -1.43 -13.42
CA ALA A 577 -2.52 -2.03 -12.32
C ALA A 577 -3.37 -2.94 -11.44
N ARG A 578 -4.61 -2.53 -11.15
CA ARG A 578 -5.55 -3.34 -10.36
C ARG A 578 -6.05 -4.57 -11.13
N HIS A 579 -6.20 -4.48 -12.44
CA HIS A 579 -6.57 -5.61 -13.29
C HIS A 579 -5.43 -6.63 -13.38
N HIS A 580 -4.21 -6.20 -13.68
CA HIS A 580 -3.05 -7.08 -13.77
C HIS A 580 -2.68 -7.69 -12.42
N SER A 581 -2.66 -6.91 -11.33
CA SER A 581 -2.43 -7.47 -9.98
C SER A 581 -3.46 -8.54 -9.60
N ARG A 582 -4.71 -8.44 -10.07
CA ARG A 582 -5.71 -9.52 -9.90
C ARG A 582 -5.36 -10.75 -10.72
N HIS A 583 -4.95 -10.58 -11.97
CA HIS A 583 -4.49 -11.69 -12.82
C HIS A 583 -3.27 -12.40 -12.24
N LEU A 584 -2.32 -11.66 -11.66
CA LEU A 584 -1.23 -12.22 -10.89
C LEU A 584 -1.78 -13.02 -9.71
N LEU A 585 -2.69 -12.47 -8.90
CA LEU A 585 -3.21 -13.17 -7.71
C LEU A 585 -4.13 -14.38 -7.97
N GLU A 586 -4.75 -14.48 -9.16
CA GLU A 586 -5.76 -15.51 -9.48
C GLU A 586 -5.26 -16.56 -10.50
N ARG A 587 -4.00 -16.49 -10.95
CA ARG A 587 -3.44 -17.48 -11.89
C ARG A 587 -3.26 -18.85 -11.22
N PRO A 588 -3.85 -19.94 -11.75
CA PRO A 588 -3.56 -21.27 -11.26
C PRO A 588 -2.09 -21.63 -11.53
N ALA A 589 -1.41 -22.14 -10.51
CA ALA A 589 -0.04 -22.64 -10.62
C ALA A 589 0.05 -23.71 -11.72
N GLY A 590 1.01 -23.55 -12.66
CA GLY A 590 1.33 -24.57 -13.65
C GLY A 590 0.80 -24.37 -15.07
N ARG A 591 0.27 -23.19 -15.44
CA ARG A 591 0.21 -22.82 -16.86
C ARG A 591 1.57 -22.28 -17.30
N PRO A 592 2.29 -22.94 -18.22
CA PRO A 592 3.46 -22.33 -18.84
C PRO A 592 3.04 -21.06 -19.60
N LEU A 593 3.96 -20.11 -19.69
CA LEU A 593 3.87 -18.97 -20.60
C LEU A 593 3.71 -19.45 -22.04
#